data_AF-A0A0R0CSB8-F1
#
_entry.id   AF-A0A0R0CSB8-F1
#
_cell.length_a   1.000
_cell.length_b   1.000
_cell.length_c   1.000
_cell.angle_alpha   90.00
_cell.angle_beta   90.00
_cell.angle_gamma   90.00
#
_symmetry.space_group_name_H-M   'P 1'
#
loop_
_entity.id
_entity.type
_entity.pdbx_description
1 polymer ?
#
loop_
_entity_poly.entity_id
_entity_poly.type
_entity_poly.pdbx_seq_one_letter_code
_entity_poly.pdbx_strand_id
1 'polypeptide(L)'
;MSNAIRFLETLGQNPTLAALPANEIEALMATMALADDQRRALLAADAGALNQALNGRQLMMAIQHGGNEEDENAPMESPVRQDDDEEE
;
A
#
# COMPACT_ATOMS: atom_id res chain seq x y z
N MET A 1 13.32 -4.15 4.40
CA MET A 1 11.89 -3.75 4.45
C MET A 1 11.66 -2.99 5.74
N SER A 2 10.92 -1.88 5.69
CA SER A 2 10.56 -1.10 6.89
C SER A 2 9.47 -1.82 7.69
N ASN A 3 9.61 -1.89 9.01
CA ASN A 3 8.60 -2.49 9.90
C ASN A 3 7.26 -1.76 9.81
N ALA A 4 7.27 -0.45 9.52
CA ALA A 4 6.06 0.33 9.30
C ALA A 4 5.29 -0.11 8.04
N ILE A 5 5.99 -0.48 6.97
CA ILE A 5 5.34 -0.99 5.75
C ILE A 5 4.70 -2.36 6.05
N ARG A 6 5.42 -3.26 6.71
CA ARG A 6 4.88 -4.57 7.10
C ARG A 6 3.66 -4.44 8.02
N PHE A 7 3.69 -3.49 8.95
CA PHE A 7 2.55 -3.19 9.82
C PHE A 7 1.32 -2.75 9.00
N LEU A 8 1.51 -1.80 8.06
CA LEU A 8 0.43 -1.33 7.18
C LEU A 8 -0.10 -2.43 6.26
N GLU A 9 0.79 -3.28 5.72
CA GLU A 9 0.40 -4.46 4.94
C GLU A 9 -0.46 -5.42 5.76
N THR A 10 -0.06 -5.68 7.02
CA THR A 10 -0.79 -6.57 7.93
C THR A 10 -2.19 -6.04 8.23
N LEU A 11 -2.32 -4.73 8.43
CA LEU A 11 -3.62 -4.06 8.62
C LEU A 11 -4.48 -4.09 7.35
N GLY A 12 -3.88 -3.84 6.18
CA GLY A 12 -4.59 -3.85 4.89
C GLY A 12 -5.07 -5.23 4.47
N GLN A 13 -4.33 -6.28 4.83
CA GLN A 13 -4.69 -7.67 4.53
C GLN A 13 -5.75 -8.24 5.48
N ASN A 14 -5.85 -7.71 6.71
CA ASN A 14 -6.79 -8.19 7.72
C ASN A 14 -7.68 -7.06 8.23
N PRO A 15 -8.89 -6.86 7.66
CA PRO A 15 -9.79 -5.80 8.07
C PRO A 15 -10.26 -5.91 9.53
N THR A 16 -10.19 -7.10 10.13
CA THR A 16 -10.44 -7.30 11.56
C THR A 16 -9.41 -6.61 12.45
N LEU A 17 -8.15 -6.53 12.02
CA LEU A 17 -7.10 -5.84 12.75
C LEU A 17 -7.26 -4.32 12.68
N ALA A 18 -7.79 -3.80 11.58
CA ALA A 18 -8.10 -2.37 11.43
C ALA A 18 -9.27 -1.93 12.33
N ALA A 19 -10.12 -2.86 12.77
CA ALA A 19 -11.23 -2.59 13.67
C ALA A 19 -10.86 -2.68 15.17
N LEU A 20 -9.60 -3.00 15.49
CA LEU A 20 -9.14 -3.10 16.87
C LEU A 20 -9.18 -1.73 17.57
N PRO A 21 -9.40 -1.71 18.89
CA PRO A 21 -9.33 -0.48 19.66
C PRO A 21 -7.88 0.06 19.68
N ALA A 22 -7.74 1.37 19.84
CA ALA A 22 -6.46 2.07 19.69
C ALA A 22 -5.34 1.51 20.59
N ASN A 23 -5.67 1.09 21.80
CA ASN A 23 -4.73 0.47 22.74
C ASN A 23 -4.18 -0.88 22.24
N GLU A 24 -4.98 -1.66 21.52
CA GLU A 24 -4.53 -2.92 20.93
C GLU A 24 -3.69 -2.69 19.68
N ILE A 25 -4.01 -1.67 18.89
CA ILE A 25 -3.17 -1.22 17.77
C ILE A 25 -1.80 -0.76 18.28
N GLU A 26 -1.75 0.03 19.35
CA GLU A 26 -0.50 0.46 19.98
C GLU A 26 0.33 -0.74 20.50
N ALA A 27 -0.31 -1.73 21.10
CA ALA A 27 0.36 -2.96 21.52
C ALA A 27 0.93 -3.71 20.32
N LEU A 28 0.16 -3.85 19.23
CA LEU A 28 0.62 -4.47 17.99
C LEU A 28 1.83 -3.73 17.42
N MET A 29 1.79 -2.39 17.36
CA MET A 29 2.90 -1.54 16.94
C MET A 29 4.16 -1.78 17.79
N ALA A 30 4.02 -1.94 19.11
CA ALA A 30 5.14 -2.22 20.01
C ALA A 30 5.82 -3.57 19.71
N THR A 31 5.05 -4.59 19.32
CA THR A 31 5.62 -5.91 18.96
C THR A 31 6.47 -5.86 17.69
N MET A 32 6.21 -4.91 16.78
CA MET A 32 6.89 -4.81 15.49
C MET A 32 8.16 -3.94 15.52
N ALA A 33 8.54 -3.41 16.70
CA ALA A 33 9.74 -2.58 16.87
C ALA A 33 9.86 -1.46 15.82
N LEU A 34 8.81 -0.64 15.72
CA LEU A 34 8.79 0.55 14.87
C LEU A 34 9.75 1.63 15.39
N ALA A 35 10.39 2.36 14.49
CA ALA A 35 11.14 3.55 14.88
C ALA A 35 10.20 4.62 15.46
N ASP A 36 10.71 5.46 16.37
CA ASP A 36 9.89 6.43 17.10
C ASP A 36 9.19 7.45 16.18
N ASP A 37 9.88 7.90 15.13
CA ASP A 37 9.34 8.81 14.13
C ASP A 37 8.18 8.19 13.34
N GLN A 38 8.33 6.93 12.91
CA GLN A 38 7.30 6.15 12.23
C GLN A 38 6.10 5.89 13.15
N ARG A 39 6.34 5.51 14.41
CA ARG A 39 5.26 5.26 15.38
C ARG A 39 4.43 6.52 15.61
N ARG A 40 5.07 7.67 15.83
CA ARG A 40 4.36 8.94 16.01
C ARG A 40 3.56 9.33 14.77
N ALA A 41 4.13 9.18 13.58
CA ALA A 41 3.43 9.50 12.34
C ALA A 41 2.19 8.62 12.12
N LEU A 42 2.30 7.32 12.44
CA LEU A 42 1.17 6.38 12.39
C LEU A 42 0.08 6.73 13.41
N LEU A 43 0.44 7.06 14.66
CA LEU A 43 -0.53 7.46 15.70
C LEU A 43 -1.25 8.78 15.39
N ALA A 44 -0.57 9.71 14.74
CA ALA A 44 -1.15 10.98 14.30
C ALA A 44 -1.92 10.89 12.97
N ALA A 45 -1.93 9.72 12.32
CA ALA A 45 -2.41 9.54 10.94
C ALA A 45 -1.77 10.53 9.93
N ASP A 46 -0.51 10.91 10.17
CA ASP A 46 0.21 11.88 9.37
C ASP A 46 0.96 11.18 8.22
N ALA A 47 0.29 11.10 7.07
CA ALA A 47 0.86 10.51 5.86
C ALA A 47 2.11 11.24 5.36
N GLY A 48 2.21 12.57 5.58
CA GLY A 48 3.36 13.37 5.16
C GLY A 48 4.60 13.08 5.99
N ALA A 49 4.44 13.09 7.32
CA ALA A 49 5.51 12.71 8.24
C ALA A 49 5.92 11.25 8.06
N LEU A 50 4.96 10.34 7.82
CA LEU A 50 5.25 8.94 7.58
C LEU A 50 6.04 8.74 6.27
N ASN A 51 5.66 9.44 5.19
CA ASN A 51 6.38 9.41 3.92
C ASN A 51 7.83 9.89 4.11
N GLN A 52 8.04 10.99 4.82
CA GLN A 52 9.39 11.48 5.13
C GLN A 52 10.21 10.49 5.96
N ALA A 53 9.62 9.90 7.01
CA ALA A 53 10.27 8.89 7.86
C ALA A 53 10.66 7.62 7.09
N LEU A 54 9.94 7.31 6.00
CA LEU A 54 10.23 6.19 5.11
C LEU A 54 11.18 6.55 3.95
N ASN A 55 11.71 7.77 3.92
CA ASN A 55 12.47 8.32 2.79
C ASN A 55 11.69 8.20 1.46
N GLY A 56 10.38 8.39 1.52
CA GLY A 56 9.51 8.40 0.36
C GLY A 56 9.80 9.58 -0.57
N ARG A 57 9.53 9.38 -1.86
CA ARG A 57 9.68 10.43 -2.87
C ARG A 57 8.45 11.34 -2.82
N GLN A 58 8.66 12.64 -2.62
CA GLN A 58 7.56 13.61 -2.56
C GLN A 58 6.84 13.78 -3.90
N LEU A 59 7.57 13.71 -5.01
CA LEU A 59 7.06 13.86 -6.37
C LEU A 59 7.74 12.83 -7.27
N MET A 60 6.94 12.08 -8.02
CA MET A 60 7.41 11.29 -9.15
C MET A 60 6.83 11.90 -10.42
N MET A 61 7.69 12.42 -11.28
CA MET A 61 7.31 12.83 -12.62
C MET A 61 7.50 11.65 -13.57
N ALA A 62 6.43 11.22 -14.22
CA ALA A 62 6.50 10.27 -15.32
C ALA A 62 6.58 11.07 -16.63
N ILE A 63 7.62 10.83 -17.42
CA ILE A 63 7.68 11.33 -18.79
C ILE A 63 7.05 10.24 -19.66
N GLN A 64 5.87 10.53 -20.20
CA GLN A 64 5.25 9.67 -21.21
C GLN A 64 5.87 10.04 -22.56
N HIS A 65 6.44 9.06 -23.25
CA HIS A 65 6.81 9.23 -24.64
C HIS A 65 5.55 9.01 -25.47
N GLY A 66 5.18 9.98 -26.32
CA GLY A 66 4.07 9.79 -27.26
C GLY A 66 4.42 8.64 -28.20
N GLY A 67 3.55 7.63 -28.27
CA GLY A 67 3.59 6.68 -29.38
C GLY A 67 3.37 7.45 -30.67
N ASN A 68 4.14 7.15 -31.72
CA ASN A 68 3.86 7.64 -33.07
C ASN A 68 2.38 7.35 -33.38
N GLU A 69 1.65 8.34 -33.92
CA GLU A 69 0.19 8.33 -34.13
C GLU A 69 -0.30 7.34 -35.21
N GLU A 70 0.38 6.20 -35.41
CA GLU A 70 -0.01 5.19 -36.38
C GLU A 70 0.20 3.78 -35.83
N ASP A 71 -0.44 3.42 -34.71
CA ASP A 71 -1.12 2.13 -34.56
C ASP A 71 -1.82 2.00 -33.20
N GLU A 72 -2.86 1.15 -33.14
CA GLU A 72 -3.41 0.55 -31.92
C GLU A 72 -4.38 1.40 -31.05
N ASN A 73 -5.41 1.99 -31.68
CA ASN A 73 -6.73 2.15 -31.04
C ASN A 73 -7.46 0.79 -30.93
N ALA A 74 -6.77 -0.27 -30.53
CA ALA A 74 -7.42 -1.52 -30.16
C ALA A 74 -7.65 -1.48 -28.64
N PRO A 75 -8.89 -1.54 -28.14
CA PRO A 75 -9.13 -1.68 -26.71
C PRO A 75 -8.42 -2.96 -26.26
N MET A 76 -7.42 -2.82 -25.39
CA MET A 76 -6.77 -3.95 -24.73
C MET A 76 -7.87 -4.79 -24.08
N GLU A 77 -8.00 -6.06 -24.50
CA GLU A 77 -8.90 -7.02 -23.86
C GLU A 77 -8.60 -7.01 -22.36
N SER A 78 -9.60 -6.63 -21.57
CA SER A 78 -9.57 -6.80 -20.12
C SER A 78 -9.20 -8.26 -19.83
N PRO A 79 -8.28 -8.55 -18.88
CA PRO A 79 -7.91 -9.92 -18.59
C PRO A 79 -9.15 -10.70 -18.17
N VAL A 80 -9.51 -11.71 -18.97
CA VAL A 80 -10.61 -12.62 -18.67
C VAL A 80 -10.22 -13.41 -17.42
N ARG A 81 -10.99 -13.30 -16.34
CA ARG A 81 -10.89 -14.24 -15.22
C ARG A 81 -11.19 -15.63 -15.76
N GLN A 82 -10.20 -16.53 -15.73
CA GLN A 82 -10.45 -17.97 -15.77
C GLN A 82 -11.09 -18.33 -14.43
N ASP A 83 -12.41 -18.15 -14.33
CA ASP A 83 -13.18 -18.87 -13.32
C ASP A 83 -13.36 -20.28 -13.88
N ASP A 84 -12.87 -21.26 -13.12
CA ASP A 84 -12.86 -22.69 -13.41
C ASP A 84 -14.27 -23.23 -13.70
N ASP A 85 -14.51 -23.67 -14.94
CA ASP A 85 -15.58 -24.63 -15.25
C ASP A 85 -14.94 -26.03 -15.36
N GLU A 86 -14.66 -26.66 -14.21
CA GLU A 86 -14.57 -28.11 -14.10
C GLU A 86 -16.00 -28.68 -14.07
N GLU A 87 -16.58 -29.07 -15.21
CA GLU A 87 -17.63 -30.10 -15.24
C GLU A 87 -17.47 -31.02 -16.47
N GLU A 88 -17.34 -32.32 -16.21
CA GLU A 88 -17.22 -33.45 -17.16
C GLU A 88 -18.44 -33.62 -18.09
#